data_AF-A0A1T4LJ30-F1
#
_entry.id   AF-A0A1T4LJ30-F1
#
_cell.length_a   1.000
_cell.length_b   1.000
_cell.length_c   1.000
_cell.angle_alpha   90.00
_cell.angle_beta   90.00
_cell.angle_gamma   90.00
#
_symmetry.space_group_name_H-M   'P 1'
#
loop_
_entity.id
_entity.type
_entity.pdbx_description
1 polymer ?
#
loop_
_entity_poly.entity_id
_entity_poly.type
_entity_poly.pdbx_seq_one_letter_code
_entity_poly.pdbx_strand_id
1 'polypeptide(L)'
;MGVDGAAIATVVSQCFSAIACLIYIWRNLPMLHLKRESFKTTKEEVRHHLGIGFPMGFQMSIIAIGAIAIQIALNRLGSTAVAAYTASNKINQVATMPMMSFGVAMVTYAAQNYGAKKYERIWVGVRDTVKISVTYSFIEGILIYLFSHHLIEIFIGKGQTEVLALSKWFFLTNSSIYFFLAMLFIYRYTL
;
A
#
# COMPACT_ATOMS: atom_id res chain seq x y z
N MET A 1 16.57 -17.96 16.42
CA MET A 1 16.18 -16.60 16.82
C MET A 1 14.84 -16.32 16.19
N GLY A 2 13.74 -16.34 16.96
CA GLY A 2 12.37 -16.23 16.44
C GLY A 2 12.03 -14.80 16.01
N VAL A 3 11.15 -14.13 16.76
CA VAL A 3 10.74 -12.74 16.47
C VAL A 3 11.92 -11.77 16.47
N ASP A 4 12.85 -11.92 17.41
CA ASP A 4 14.04 -11.05 17.50
C ASP A 4 14.95 -11.18 16.27
N GLY A 5 15.06 -12.39 15.71
CA GLY A 5 15.82 -12.63 14.49
C GLY A 5 15.20 -11.94 13.28
N ALA A 6 13.88 -11.99 13.16
CA ALA A 6 13.15 -11.28 12.11
C ALA A 6 13.28 -9.76 12.23
N ALA A 7 13.26 -9.23 13.45
CA ALA A 7 13.47 -7.81 13.70
C ALA A 7 14.87 -7.35 13.27
N ILE A 8 15.92 -8.07 13.70
CA ILE A 8 17.32 -7.75 13.33
C ILE A 8 17.51 -7.87 11.81
N ALA A 9 16.99 -8.94 11.19
CA ALA A 9 17.10 -9.13 9.74
C ALA A 9 16.43 -7.99 8.96
N THR A 10 15.29 -7.48 9.44
CA THR A 10 14.59 -6.35 8.83
C THR A 10 15.43 -5.08 8.91
N VAL A 11 15.99 -4.76 10.07
CA VAL A 11 16.85 -3.57 10.26
C VAL A 11 18.07 -3.64 9.35
N VAL A 12 18.77 -4.78 9.32
CA VAL A 12 19.97 -4.97 8.48
C VAL A 12 19.64 -4.82 6.99
N SER A 13 18.52 -5.39 6.54
CA SER A 13 18.07 -5.29 5.14
C SER A 13 17.77 -3.84 4.73
N GLN A 14 17.16 -3.07 5.62
CA GLN A 14 16.89 -1.64 5.40
C GLN A 14 18.17 -0.81 5.39
N CYS A 15 19.12 -1.10 6.28
CA CYS A 15 20.44 -0.46 6.27
C CYS A 15 21.18 -0.72 4.94
N PHE A 16 21.19 -1.98 4.47
CA PHE A 16 21.82 -2.33 3.20
C PHE A 16 21.16 -1.61 2.02
N SER A 17 19.82 -1.56 1.99
CA SER A 17 19.05 -0.84 0.97
C SER A 17 19.38 0.66 0.96
N ALA A 18 19.46 1.29 2.14
CA ALA A 18 19.82 2.70 2.27
C ALA A 18 21.23 2.99 1.75
N ILE A 19 22.20 2.15 2.10
CA ILE A 19 23.58 2.28 1.63
C ILE A 19 23.65 2.10 0.11
N ALA A 20 22.98 1.09 -0.44
CA ALA A 20 22.94 0.85 -1.89
C ALA A 20 22.34 2.05 -2.64
N CYS A 21 21.23 2.62 -2.14
CA CYS A 21 20.64 3.84 -2.70
C CYS A 21 21.60 5.03 -2.65
N LEU A 22 22.30 5.25 -1.53
CA LEU A 22 23.29 6.33 -1.41
C LEU A 22 24.45 6.17 -2.39
N ILE A 23 24.98 4.95 -2.54
CA ILE A 23 26.05 4.66 -3.51
C ILE A 23 25.56 4.95 -4.93
N TYR A 24 24.33 4.53 -5.27
CA TYR A 24 23.75 4.76 -6.58
C TYR A 24 23.56 6.25 -6.87
N ILE A 25 23.02 7.01 -5.91
CA ILE A 25 22.85 8.46 -6.02
C ILE A 25 24.21 9.13 -6.24
N TRP A 26 25.21 8.74 -5.46
CA TRP A 26 26.54 9.34 -5.55
C TRP A 26 27.20 9.11 -6.91
N ARG A 27 27.03 7.92 -7.50
CA ARG A 27 27.61 7.58 -8.81
C ARG A 27 26.82 8.08 -10.02
N ASN A 28 25.49 8.03 -9.97
CA ASN A 28 24.66 8.18 -11.17
C ASN A 28 23.77 9.43 -11.19
N LEU A 29 23.55 10.09 -10.05
CA LEU A 29 22.60 11.20 -9.93
C LEU A 29 23.27 12.45 -9.31
N PRO A 30 24.20 13.11 -10.04
CA PRO A 30 24.92 14.28 -9.54
C PRO A 30 24.00 15.45 -9.13
N MET A 31 22.81 15.54 -9.71
CA MET A 31 21.81 16.54 -9.34
C MET A 31 21.28 16.38 -7.90
N LEU A 32 21.34 15.17 -7.33
CA LEU A 32 20.87 14.85 -5.98
C LEU A 32 22.00 14.92 -4.93
N HIS A 33 23.21 15.35 -5.30
CA HIS A 33 24.31 15.47 -4.35
C HIS A 33 24.02 16.59 -3.35
N LEU A 34 24.03 16.23 -2.06
CA LEU A 34 23.80 17.17 -0.96
C LEU A 34 24.94 18.19 -0.91
N LYS A 35 24.61 19.47 -1.05
CA LYS A 35 25.55 20.58 -0.86
C LYS A 35 25.37 21.14 0.55
N ARG A 36 26.38 21.83 1.08
CA ARG A 36 26.26 22.55 2.38
C ARG A 36 25.07 23.51 2.40
N GLU A 37 24.72 24.07 1.25
CA GLU A 37 23.56 24.95 1.06
C GLU A 37 22.22 24.22 1.23
N SER A 38 22.16 22.92 0.91
CA SER A 38 20.97 22.08 1.08
C SER A 38 20.58 21.84 2.54
N PHE A 39 21.48 22.12 3.50
CA PHE A 39 21.20 22.02 4.94
C PHE A 39 20.57 23.29 5.52
N LYS A 40 20.39 24.34 4.71
CA LYS A 40 19.70 25.56 5.15
C LYS A 40 18.20 25.35 5.02
N THR A 41 17.57 24.89 6.08
CA THR A 41 16.12 24.73 6.14
C THR A 41 15.44 26.03 6.51
N THR A 42 14.40 26.40 5.77
CA THR A 42 13.59 27.58 6.02
C THR A 42 12.32 27.21 6.81
N LYS A 43 11.84 28.09 7.69
CA LYS A 43 10.58 27.88 8.43
C LYS A 43 9.38 27.64 7.50
N GLU A 44 9.42 28.24 6.30
CA GLU A 44 8.43 28.04 5.26
C GLU A 44 8.41 26.60 4.73
N GLU A 45 9.58 26.03 4.44
CA GLU A 45 9.72 24.63 3.98
C GLU A 45 9.22 23.65 5.04
N VAL A 46 9.59 23.87 6.31
CA VAL A 46 9.10 23.04 7.43
C VAL A 46 7.58 23.12 7.53
N ARG A 47 7.01 24.33 7.47
CA ARG A 47 5.54 24.52 7.53
C ARG A 47 4.85 23.85 6.34
N HIS A 48 5.44 23.92 5.15
CA HIS A 48 4.92 23.28 3.95
C HIS A 48 4.91 21.75 4.10
N HIS A 49 6.03 21.15 4.51
CA HIS A 49 6.11 19.71 4.74
C HIS A 49 5.19 19.23 5.86
N LEU A 50 5.07 19.98 6.96
CA LEU A 50 4.12 19.67 8.04
C LEU A 50 2.66 19.80 7.55
N GLY A 51 2.37 20.76 6.68
CA GLY A 51 1.05 20.95 6.10
C GLY A 51 0.58 19.75 5.26
N ILE A 52 1.51 19.00 4.65
CA ILE A 52 1.20 17.79 3.88
C ILE A 52 1.32 16.54 4.78
N GLY A 53 2.38 16.45 5.59
CA GLY A 53 2.69 15.28 6.40
C GLY A 53 1.69 15.06 7.54
N PHE A 54 1.22 16.12 8.21
CA PHE A 54 0.33 16.01 9.36
C PHE A 54 -1.06 15.47 8.97
N PRO A 55 -1.73 15.97 7.92
CA PRO A 55 -2.99 15.38 7.44
C PRO A 55 -2.83 13.93 6.98
N MET A 56 -1.75 13.60 6.25
CA MET A 56 -1.49 12.21 5.81
C MET A 56 -1.25 11.27 6.99
N GLY A 57 -0.49 11.71 7.99
CA GLY A 57 -0.28 10.95 9.23
C GLY A 57 -1.56 10.75 10.01
N PHE A 58 -2.38 11.80 10.16
CA PHE A 58 -3.68 11.71 10.82
C PHE A 58 -4.63 10.75 10.11
N GLN A 59 -4.69 10.80 8.77
CA GLN A 59 -5.46 9.85 7.96
C GLN A 59 -5.02 8.41 8.21
N MET A 60 -3.70 8.15 8.24
CA MET A 60 -3.15 6.83 8.52
C MET A 60 -3.51 6.34 9.93
N SER A 61 -3.51 7.23 10.92
CA SER A 61 -3.97 6.90 12.27
C SER A 61 -5.45 6.49 12.29
N ILE A 62 -6.32 7.17 11.55
CA ILE A 62 -7.75 6.78 11.44
C ILE A 62 -7.87 5.38 10.85
N ILE A 63 -7.12 5.06 9.79
CA ILE A 63 -7.12 3.73 9.17
C ILE A 63 -6.64 2.68 10.18
N ALA A 64 -5.56 2.95 10.92
CA ALA A 64 -5.03 2.05 11.93
C ALA A 64 -6.02 1.79 13.07
N ILE A 65 -6.70 2.84 13.56
CA ILE A 65 -7.75 2.70 14.59
C ILE A 65 -8.92 1.87 14.05
N GLY A 66 -9.34 2.09 12.81
CA GLY A 66 -10.38 1.30 12.15
C GLY A 66 -9.99 -0.18 12.05
N ALA A 67 -8.74 -0.48 11.67
CA ALA A 67 -8.23 -1.85 11.62
C ALA A 67 -8.24 -2.52 13.00
N ILE A 68 -7.87 -1.80 14.07
CA ILE A 68 -7.95 -2.30 15.44
C ILE A 68 -9.40 -2.60 15.84
N ALA A 69 -10.35 -1.73 15.50
CA ALA A 69 -11.77 -1.94 15.79
C ALA A 69 -12.32 -3.21 15.10
N ILE A 70 -11.96 -3.43 13.84
CA ILE A 70 -12.30 -4.66 13.10
C ILE A 70 -11.70 -5.87 13.80
N GLN A 71 -10.42 -5.81 14.19
CA GLN A 71 -9.75 -6.92 14.87
C GLN A 71 -10.40 -7.25 16.23
N ILE A 72 -10.81 -6.24 17.00
CA ILE A 72 -11.54 -6.45 18.27
C ILE A 72 -12.87 -7.17 18.02
N ALA A 73 -13.62 -6.77 16.98
CA ALA A 73 -14.86 -7.44 16.62
C ALA A 73 -14.62 -8.90 16.20
N LEU A 74 -13.60 -9.16 15.39
CA LEU A 74 -13.21 -10.51 14.97
C LEU A 74 -12.82 -11.40 16.16
N ASN A 75 -12.09 -10.86 17.14
CA ASN A 75 -11.72 -11.60 18.34
C ASN A 75 -12.94 -12.06 19.15
N ARG A 76 -14.07 -11.32 19.09
CA ARG A 76 -15.33 -11.73 19.73
C ARG A 76 -16.08 -12.83 18.97
N LEU A 77 -15.81 -12.98 17.67
CA LEU A 77 -16.39 -14.03 16.81
C LEU A 77 -15.66 -15.38 16.92
N GLY A 78 -14.56 -15.44 17.67
CA GLY A 78 -13.80 -16.66 17.93
C GLY A 78 -12.58 -16.87 17.04
N SER A 79 -11.77 -17.88 17.38
CA SER A 79 -10.48 -18.17 16.73
C SER A 79 -10.62 -18.51 15.24
N THR A 80 -11.70 -19.17 14.84
CA THR A 80 -11.98 -19.51 13.43
C THR A 80 -12.13 -18.24 12.56
N ALA A 81 -12.84 -17.23 13.05
CA ALA A 81 -13.02 -15.96 12.34
C ALA A 81 -11.70 -15.17 12.23
N VAL A 82 -10.91 -15.16 13.31
CA VAL A 82 -9.59 -14.51 13.32
C VAL A 82 -8.63 -15.20 12.34
N ALA A 83 -8.63 -16.54 12.30
CA ALA A 83 -7.81 -17.31 11.36
C ALA A 83 -8.22 -17.04 9.91
N ALA A 84 -9.52 -17.04 9.61
CA ALA A 84 -10.06 -16.73 8.28
C ALA A 84 -9.66 -15.33 7.84
N TYR A 85 -9.83 -14.32 8.69
CA TYR A 85 -9.45 -12.95 8.39
C TYR A 85 -7.94 -12.83 8.17
N THR A 86 -7.11 -13.43 9.04
CA THR A 86 -5.65 -13.34 8.95
C THR A 86 -5.13 -13.94 7.64
N ALA A 87 -5.61 -15.12 7.26
CA ALA A 87 -5.23 -15.77 6.00
C ALA A 87 -5.70 -14.94 4.79
N SER A 88 -6.97 -14.52 4.80
CA SER A 88 -7.54 -13.75 3.69
C SER A 88 -6.89 -12.38 3.54
N ASN A 89 -6.54 -11.73 4.65
CA ASN A 89 -5.91 -10.41 4.64
C ASN A 89 -4.46 -10.46 4.14
N LYS A 90 -3.73 -11.56 4.34
CA LYS A 90 -2.41 -11.75 3.72
C LYS A 90 -2.50 -11.81 2.20
N ILE A 91 -3.48 -12.57 1.68
CA ILE A 91 -3.74 -12.66 0.24
C ILE A 91 -4.16 -11.28 -0.31
N ASN A 92 -5.09 -10.60 0.37
CA ASN A 92 -5.55 -9.25 0.03
C ASN A 92 -4.41 -8.22 -0.01
N GLN A 93 -3.46 -8.27 0.92
CA GLN A 93 -2.32 -7.35 0.92
C GLN A 93 -1.44 -7.52 -0.33
N VAL A 94 -1.20 -8.77 -0.75
CA VAL A 94 -0.42 -9.04 -1.97
C VAL A 94 -1.19 -8.55 -3.20
N ALA A 95 -2.49 -8.82 -3.23
CA ALA A 95 -3.35 -8.51 -4.35
C ALA A 95 -3.57 -6.99 -4.53
N THR A 96 -3.65 -6.23 -3.44
CA THR A 96 -3.80 -4.76 -3.49
C THR A 96 -2.47 -4.00 -3.68
N MET A 97 -1.32 -4.68 -3.61
CA MET A 97 0.01 -4.06 -3.71
C MET A 97 0.27 -3.33 -5.05
N PRO A 98 -0.14 -3.86 -6.21
CA PRO A 98 0.00 -3.15 -7.48
C PRO A 98 -0.86 -1.88 -7.54
N MET A 99 -2.05 -1.88 -6.94
CA MET A 99 -2.91 -0.70 -6.88
C MET A 99 -2.23 0.43 -6.09
N MET A 100 -1.61 0.10 -4.96
CA MET A 100 -0.79 1.05 -4.20
C MET A 100 0.41 1.55 -5.02
N SER A 101 1.06 0.66 -5.78
CA SER A 101 2.22 0.99 -6.62
C SER A 101 1.86 1.99 -7.72
N PHE A 102 0.69 1.86 -8.36
CA PHE A 102 0.18 2.85 -9.31
C PHE A 102 -0.02 4.22 -8.65
N GLY A 103 -0.57 4.24 -7.43
CA GLY A 103 -0.72 5.46 -6.64
C GLY A 103 0.62 6.16 -6.41
N VAL A 104 1.62 5.43 -5.91
CA VAL A 104 2.96 5.97 -5.66
C VAL A 104 3.63 6.49 -6.94
N ALA A 105 3.49 5.76 -8.06
CA ALA A 105 3.99 6.22 -9.35
C ALA A 105 3.32 7.53 -9.81
N MET A 106 2.01 7.67 -9.56
CA MET A 106 1.27 8.89 -9.87
C MET A 106 1.71 10.10 -9.05
N VAL A 107 2.14 9.92 -7.79
CA VAL A 107 2.74 11.01 -6.99
C VAL A 107 3.93 11.62 -7.75
N THR A 108 4.86 10.78 -8.19
CA THR A 108 6.07 11.24 -8.89
C THR A 108 5.72 11.87 -10.23
N TYR A 109 4.83 11.23 -11.00
CA TYR A 109 4.37 11.75 -12.28
C TYR A 109 3.69 13.12 -12.13
N ALA A 110 2.79 13.27 -11.15
CA ALA A 110 2.09 14.52 -10.88
C ALA A 110 3.07 15.61 -10.41
N ALA A 111 3.97 15.30 -9.48
CA ALA A 111 4.96 16.26 -8.99
C ALA A 111 5.86 16.81 -10.12
N GLN A 112 6.34 15.94 -11.01
CA GLN A 112 7.16 16.35 -12.15
C GLN A 112 6.38 17.25 -13.14
N ASN A 113 5.14 16.88 -13.48
CA ASN A 113 4.32 17.66 -14.40
C ASN A 113 3.84 18.98 -13.78
N TYR A 114 3.57 19.00 -12.47
CA TYR A 114 3.23 20.20 -11.72
C TYR A 114 4.40 21.19 -11.71
N GLY A 115 5.62 20.72 -11.42
CA GLY A 115 6.83 21.54 -11.48
C GLY A 115 7.10 22.10 -12.89
N ALA A 116 6.76 21.34 -13.93
CA ALA A 116 6.86 21.78 -15.32
C ALA A 116 5.68 22.65 -15.81
N LYS A 117 4.71 22.98 -14.94
CA LYS A 117 3.45 23.69 -15.26
C LYS A 117 2.59 23.02 -16.35
N LYS A 118 2.72 21.69 -16.52
CA LYS A 118 1.98 20.88 -17.50
C LYS A 118 0.76 20.21 -16.87
N TYR A 119 -0.16 21.00 -16.31
CA TYR A 119 -1.29 20.49 -15.54
C TYR A 119 -2.22 19.56 -16.33
N GLU A 120 -2.39 19.80 -17.63
CA GLU A 120 -3.20 18.95 -18.50
C GLU A 120 -2.69 17.50 -18.53
N ARG A 121 -1.36 17.32 -18.51
CA ARG A 121 -0.74 15.99 -18.49
C ARG A 121 -1.03 15.22 -17.21
N ILE A 122 -1.27 15.92 -16.10
CA ILE A 122 -1.65 15.30 -14.82
C ILE A 122 -3.02 14.63 -14.98
N TRP A 123 -4.01 15.35 -15.52
CA TRP A 123 -5.35 14.81 -15.75
C TRP A 123 -5.37 13.63 -16.71
N VAL A 124 -4.58 13.68 -17.78
CA VAL A 124 -4.41 12.54 -18.70
C VAL A 124 -3.84 11.33 -17.94
N GLY A 125 -2.79 11.53 -17.15
CA GLY A 125 -2.18 10.46 -16.35
C GLY A 125 -3.13 9.86 -15.31
N VAL A 126 -3.94 10.69 -14.63
CA VAL A 126 -4.98 10.24 -13.70
C VAL A 126 -5.98 9.36 -14.43
N ARG A 127 -6.53 9.82 -15.56
CA ARG A 127 -7.55 9.07 -16.29
C ARG A 127 -7.04 7.72 -16.78
N ASP A 128 -5.82 7.68 -17.32
CA ASP A 128 -5.26 6.45 -17.87
C ASP A 128 -4.86 5.48 -16.77
N THR A 129 -4.30 5.97 -15.65
CA THR A 129 -4.02 5.13 -14.47
C THR A 129 -5.29 4.62 -13.81
N VAL A 130 -6.37 5.41 -13.78
CA VAL A 130 -7.68 4.96 -13.28
C VAL A 130 -8.18 3.79 -14.13
N LYS A 131 -8.11 3.88 -15.46
CA LYS A 131 -8.49 2.76 -16.34
C LYS A 131 -7.65 1.51 -16.04
N ILE A 132 -6.33 1.64 -15.94
CA ILE A 132 -5.42 0.52 -15.63
C ILE A 132 -5.77 -0.11 -14.28
N SER A 133 -5.94 0.71 -13.24
CA SER A 133 -6.22 0.25 -11.88
C SER A 133 -7.60 -0.43 -11.78
N VAL A 134 -8.61 0.13 -12.45
CA VAL A 134 -9.94 -0.48 -12.55
C VAL A 134 -9.88 -1.82 -13.27
N THR A 135 -9.23 -1.90 -14.43
CA THR A 135 -9.07 -3.15 -15.16
C THR A 135 -8.32 -4.18 -14.33
N TYR A 136 -7.27 -3.75 -13.62
CA TYR A 136 -6.53 -4.60 -12.68
C TYR A 136 -7.44 -5.15 -11.57
N SER A 137 -8.26 -4.31 -10.93
CA SER A 137 -9.17 -4.74 -9.86
C SER A 137 -10.20 -5.79 -10.33
N PHE A 138 -10.69 -5.69 -11.57
CA PHE A 138 -11.55 -6.73 -12.14
C PHE A 138 -10.81 -8.05 -12.34
N ILE A 139 -9.60 -8.00 -12.90
CA ILE A 139 -8.76 -9.19 -13.11
C ILE A 139 -8.42 -9.83 -11.76
N GLU A 140 -8.00 -9.03 -10.79
CA GLU A 140 -7.68 -9.45 -9.43
C GLU A 140 -8.87 -10.11 -8.75
N GLY A 141 -10.07 -9.50 -8.80
CA GLY A 141 -11.27 -10.07 -8.22
C GLY A 141 -11.64 -11.43 -8.81
N ILE A 142 -11.49 -11.59 -10.13
CA ILE A 142 -11.71 -12.88 -10.82
C ILE A 142 -10.67 -13.90 -10.37
N LEU A 143 -9.38 -13.53 -10.33
CA LEU A 143 -8.31 -14.43 -9.91
C LEU A 143 -8.48 -14.88 -8.46
N ILE A 144 -8.79 -13.95 -7.55
CA ILE A 144 -9.08 -14.28 -6.15
C ILE A 144 -10.28 -15.20 -6.07
N TYR A 145 -11.36 -14.95 -6.81
CA TYR A 145 -12.53 -15.83 -6.80
C TYR A 145 -12.17 -17.26 -7.23
N LEU A 146 -11.47 -17.42 -8.36
CA LEU A 146 -11.09 -18.72 -8.92
C LEU A 146 -10.08 -19.48 -8.04
N PHE A 147 -9.09 -18.78 -7.49
CA PHE A 147 -7.98 -19.37 -6.75
C PHE A 147 -8.12 -19.29 -5.23
N SER A 148 -9.17 -18.64 -4.70
CA SER A 148 -9.39 -18.41 -3.26
C SER A 148 -9.18 -19.67 -2.43
N HIS A 149 -9.78 -20.79 -2.87
CA HIS A 149 -9.68 -22.07 -2.17
C HIS A 149 -8.22 -22.52 -1.98
N HIS A 150 -7.46 -22.57 -3.08
CA HIS A 150 -6.05 -22.97 -3.07
C HIS A 150 -5.17 -21.98 -2.29
N LEU A 151 -5.41 -20.67 -2.47
CA LEU A 151 -4.66 -19.63 -1.78
C LEU A 151 -4.85 -19.72 -0.26
N ILE A 152 -6.08 -19.94 0.20
CA ILE A 152 -6.37 -20.11 1.63
C ILE A 152 -5.69 -21.38 2.15
N GLU A 153 -5.81 -22.52 1.46
CA GLU A 153 -5.22 -23.79 1.89
C GLU A 153 -3.69 -23.72 2.10
N ILE A 154 -2.98 -22.89 1.32
CA ILE A 154 -1.54 -22.65 1.51
C ILE A 154 -1.24 -22.04 2.89
N PHE A 155 -2.13 -21.21 3.43
CA PHE A 155 -1.92 -20.52 4.70
C PHE A 155 -2.43 -21.28 5.92
N ILE A 156 -3.53 -22.02 5.81
CA ILE A 156 -4.18 -22.69 6.95
C ILE A 156 -4.10 -24.23 6.91
N GLY A 157 -3.63 -24.82 5.80
CA GLY A 157 -3.63 -26.25 5.59
C GLY A 157 -4.98 -26.81 5.12
N LYS A 158 -4.97 -28.08 4.70
CA LYS A 158 -6.16 -28.77 4.18
C LYS A 158 -7.14 -29.14 5.30
N GLY A 159 -8.44 -29.13 4.99
CA GLY A 159 -9.50 -29.67 5.87
C GLY A 159 -10.20 -28.66 6.80
N GLN A 160 -9.85 -27.36 6.74
CA GLN A 160 -10.52 -26.31 7.53
C GLN A 160 -11.71 -25.70 6.78
N THR A 161 -12.79 -26.47 6.63
CA THR A 161 -13.97 -26.10 5.83
C THR A 161 -14.67 -24.83 6.30
N GLU A 162 -14.75 -24.60 7.62
CA GLU A 162 -15.40 -23.43 8.20
C GLU A 162 -14.61 -22.13 7.96
N VAL A 163 -13.28 -22.18 8.11
CA VAL A 163 -12.39 -21.06 7.79
C VAL A 163 -12.48 -20.72 6.30
N LEU A 164 -12.53 -21.73 5.45
CA LEU A 164 -12.67 -21.55 4.01
C LEU A 164 -13.98 -20.85 3.63
N ALA A 165 -15.09 -21.20 4.29
CA ALA A 165 -16.39 -20.57 4.06
C ALA A 165 -16.37 -19.09 4.47
N LEU A 166 -15.81 -18.76 5.65
CA LEU A 166 -15.65 -17.38 6.12
C LEU A 166 -14.72 -16.56 5.22
N SER A 167 -13.62 -17.16 4.75
CA SER A 167 -12.71 -16.51 3.81
C SER A 167 -13.36 -16.23 2.45
N LYS A 168 -14.23 -17.13 1.94
CA LYS A 168 -15.02 -16.86 0.72
C LYS A 168 -15.94 -15.67 0.90
N TRP A 169 -16.62 -15.56 2.04
CA TRP A 169 -17.43 -14.39 2.38
C TRP A 169 -16.59 -13.12 2.39
N PHE A 170 -15.42 -13.15 3.04
CA PHE A 170 -14.48 -12.03 3.03
C PHE A 170 -14.12 -11.60 1.61
N PHE A 171 -13.71 -12.53 0.74
CA PHE A 171 -13.30 -12.20 -0.63
C PHE A 171 -14.44 -11.66 -1.48
N LEU A 172 -15.65 -12.22 -1.40
CA LEU A 172 -16.80 -11.74 -2.17
C LEU A 172 -17.17 -10.31 -1.77
N THR A 173 -17.26 -10.04 -0.47
CA THR A 173 -17.57 -8.71 0.05
C THR A 173 -16.46 -7.71 -0.29
N ASN A 174 -15.19 -8.08 -0.12
CA ASN A 174 -14.07 -7.16 -0.33
C ASN A 174 -13.81 -6.89 -1.83
N SER A 175 -13.85 -7.92 -2.67
CA SER A 175 -13.54 -7.79 -4.10
C SER A 175 -14.55 -6.95 -4.86
N SER A 176 -15.83 -7.00 -4.46
CA SER A 176 -16.88 -6.16 -5.06
C SER A 176 -16.66 -4.66 -4.87
N ILE A 177 -15.82 -4.26 -3.90
CA ILE A 177 -15.55 -2.86 -3.56
C ILE A 177 -14.16 -2.39 -4.08
N TYR A 178 -13.33 -3.28 -4.63
CA TYR A 178 -11.97 -2.91 -5.08
C TYR A 178 -11.92 -1.81 -6.13
N PHE A 179 -12.95 -1.67 -6.96
CA PHE A 179 -13.07 -0.56 -7.89
C PHE A 179 -13.04 0.81 -7.18
N PHE A 180 -13.74 0.95 -6.04
CA PHE A 180 -13.71 2.18 -5.26
C PHE A 180 -12.35 2.39 -4.60
N LEU A 181 -11.72 1.31 -4.13
CA LEU A 181 -10.39 1.35 -3.53
C LEU A 181 -9.31 1.77 -4.56
N ALA A 182 -9.39 1.27 -5.80
CA ALA A 182 -8.54 1.66 -6.93
C ALA A 182 -8.58 3.16 -7.16
N MET A 183 -9.79 3.73 -7.23
CA MET A 183 -9.98 5.16 -7.42
C MET A 183 -9.43 5.96 -6.24
N LEU A 184 -9.74 5.52 -5.01
CA LEU A 184 -9.29 6.20 -3.80
C LEU A 184 -7.76 6.30 -3.77
N PHE A 185 -7.03 5.23 -4.09
CA PHE A 185 -5.57 5.27 -4.14
C PHE A 185 -5.08 6.32 -5.14
N ILE A 186 -5.61 6.35 -6.36
CA ILE A 186 -5.12 7.26 -7.39
C ILE A 186 -5.41 8.72 -7.03
N TYR A 187 -6.63 9.03 -6.59
CA TYR A 187 -6.98 10.38 -6.20
C TYR A 187 -6.17 10.85 -5.01
N ARG A 188 -6.05 10.02 -3.97
CA ARG A 188 -5.29 10.34 -2.76
C ARG A 188 -3.82 10.66 -3.03
N TYR A 189 -3.21 9.99 -3.99
CA TYR A 189 -1.80 10.17 -4.31
C TYR A 189 -1.55 11.25 -5.36
N THR A 190 -2.59 11.78 -6.01
CA THR A 190 -2.45 12.76 -7.10
C THR A 190 -3.03 14.13 -6.78
N LEU A 191 -4.07 14.21 -5.95
CA LEU A 191 -4.83 15.42 -5.60
C LEU A 191 -4.78 15.66 -4.09
#